data_AF-A0A538TX68-F1
#
_entry.id   AF-A0A538TX68-F1
#
_cell.length_a   1.000
_cell.length_b   1.000
_cell.length_c   1.000
_cell.angle_alpha   90.00
_cell.angle_beta   90.00
_cell.angle_gamma   90.00
#
_symmetry.space_group_name_H-M   'P 1'
#
loop_
_entity.id
_entity.type
_entity.pdbx_description
1 polymer ?
#
loop_
_entity_poly.entity_id
_entity_poly.type
_entity_poly.pdbx_seq_one_letter_code
_entity_poly.pdbx_strand_id
1 'polypeptide(L)'
;MKDDVRGFAPTWRAREGRAVRPELWLLAALVVGMLLTEVWQSTRVAELSLTLDQSQAALQQAHARVDFVRAELERRSTRAELAALAKQLRLAPPDVQQVVVLPAEYLASGEASSPVEDRSLASLAERVSRVLVPEAKARGRSGS
;
A
#
# COMPACT_ATOMS: atom_id res chain seq x y z
N MET A 1 55.63 36.54 80.55
CA MET A 1 55.71 35.36 79.66
C MET A 1 54.44 35.37 78.82
N LYS A 2 54.56 35.66 77.53
CA LYS A 2 53.43 35.69 76.59
C LYS A 2 53.45 34.35 75.85
N ASP A 3 52.48 33.50 76.12
CA ASP A 3 52.32 32.24 75.41
C ASP A 3 51.56 32.53 74.10
N ASP A 4 52.30 32.54 73.01
CA ASP A 4 51.80 32.60 71.63
C ASP A 4 51.08 31.28 71.31
N VAL A 5 49.76 31.22 71.54
CA VAL A 5 48.92 30.14 71.00
C VAL A 5 48.67 30.46 69.52
N ARG A 6 49.63 30.06 68.67
CA ARG A 6 49.43 30.00 67.22
C ARG A 6 48.42 28.88 66.93
N GLY A 7 47.17 29.27 66.69
CA GLY A 7 46.12 28.37 66.26
C GLY A 7 46.50 27.65 64.98
N PHE A 8 46.74 26.35 65.08
CA PHE A 8 46.79 25.45 63.94
C PHE A 8 45.37 25.30 63.38
N ALA A 9 45.08 26.01 62.30
CA ALA A 9 43.87 25.76 61.54
C ALA A 9 43.98 24.38 60.86
N PRO A 10 42.97 23.50 60.99
CA PRO A 10 43.06 22.14 60.47
C PRO A 10 42.94 22.09 58.94
N THR A 11 43.89 21.40 58.32
CA THR A 11 44.09 21.24 56.87
C THR A 11 43.02 20.43 56.14
N TRP A 12 42.09 19.78 56.86
CA TRP A 12 41.02 18.98 56.25
C TRP A 12 39.89 19.82 55.63
N ARG A 13 39.84 21.13 55.89
CA ARG A 13 39.02 22.09 55.13
C ARG A 13 39.76 22.63 53.91
N ALA A 14 40.45 21.76 53.18
CA ALA A 14 40.77 22.05 51.79
C ALA A 14 39.45 22.23 51.06
N ARG A 15 39.02 23.49 50.92
CA ARG A 15 37.94 23.87 50.03
C ARG A 15 38.43 23.46 48.66
N GLU A 16 38.01 22.28 48.22
CA GLU A 16 38.11 21.84 46.82
C GLU A 16 37.24 22.78 45.99
N GLY A 17 37.73 24.00 45.81
CA GLY A 17 37.38 24.82 44.67
C GLY A 17 37.93 24.08 43.47
N ARG A 18 37.19 23.07 43.02
CA ARG A 18 37.42 22.38 41.74
C ARG A 18 37.60 23.50 40.73
N ALA A 19 38.84 23.73 40.29
CA ALA A 19 39.13 24.67 39.24
C ALA A 19 38.37 24.17 38.02
N VAL A 20 37.23 24.81 37.76
CA VAL A 20 36.36 24.47 36.64
C VAL A 20 37.21 24.71 35.41
N ARG A 21 37.76 23.65 34.81
CA ARG A 21 38.61 23.78 33.63
C ARG A 21 37.73 24.32 32.50
N PRO A 22 37.91 25.58 32.08
CA PRO A 22 37.04 26.21 31.09
C PRO A 22 37.09 25.46 29.76
N GLU A 23 38.21 24.82 29.45
CA GLU A 23 38.40 23.94 28.30
C GLU A 23 37.38 22.79 28.22
N LEU A 24 37.04 22.17 29.36
CA LEU A 24 36.06 21.08 29.38
C LEU A 24 34.64 21.58 29.08
N TRP A 25 34.32 22.80 29.51
CA TRP A 25 33.03 23.42 29.18
C TRP A 25 32.94 23.80 27.71
N LEU A 26 34.02 24.26 27.10
CA LEU A 26 34.07 24.54 25.67
C LEU A 26 33.88 23.26 24.85
N LEU A 27 34.55 22.16 25.24
CA LEU A 27 34.36 20.86 24.60
C LEU A 27 32.92 20.35 24.77
N ALA A 28 32.36 20.45 25.98
CA ALA A 28 30.96 20.07 26.23
C ALA A 28 29.99 20.91 25.38
N ALA A 29 30.18 22.22 25.29
CA ALA A 29 29.36 23.11 24.47
C ALA A 29 29.47 22.75 22.98
N LEU A 30 30.66 22.43 22.49
CA LEU A 30 30.87 22.01 21.10
C LEU A 30 30.15 20.69 20.79
N VAL A 31 30.28 19.69 21.67
CA VAL A 31 29.58 18.40 21.51
C VAL A 31 28.07 18.60 21.52
N VAL A 32 27.55 19.38 22.47
CA VAL A 32 26.11 19.68 22.54
C VAL A 32 25.65 20.42 21.28
N GLY A 33 26.41 21.39 20.79
CA GLY A 33 26.11 22.10 19.55
C GLY A 33 26.05 21.17 18.34
N MET A 34 27.04 20.28 18.21
CA MET A 34 27.07 19.27 17.15
C MET A 34 25.87 18.33 17.21
N LEU A 35 25.57 17.78 18.39
CA LEU A 35 24.40 16.91 18.59
C LEU A 35 23.09 17.64 18.27
N LEU A 36 22.97 18.92 18.63
CA LEU A 36 21.77 19.71 18.32
C LEU A 36 21.59 19.86 16.81
N THR A 37 22.68 20.10 16.08
CA THR A 37 22.64 20.18 14.62
C THR A 37 22.28 18.84 13.98
N GLU A 38 22.78 17.73 14.48
CA GLU A 38 22.42 16.39 13.98
C GLU A 38 20.94 16.08 14.21
N VAL A 39 20.41 16.37 15.40
CA VAL A 39 19.00 16.18 15.72
C VAL A 39 18.11 17.11 14.88
N TRP A 40 18.55 18.35 14.66
CA TRP A 40 17.81 19.29 13.82
C TRP A 40 17.77 18.83 12.36
N GLN A 41 18.91 18.36 11.82
CA GLN A 41 18.99 17.82 10.47
C GLN A 41 18.13 16.57 10.31
N SER A 42 18.18 15.63 11.27
CA SER A 42 17.36 14.41 11.20
C SER A 42 15.87 14.71 11.27
N THR A 43 15.47 15.69 12.10
CA THR A 43 14.08 16.14 12.19
C THR A 43 13.61 16.75 10.87
N ARG A 44 14.44 17.60 10.24
CA ARG A 44 14.11 18.21 8.94
C ARG A 44 14.02 17.18 7.81
N VAL A 45 14.91 16.19 7.79
CA VAL A 45 14.84 15.11 6.80
C VAL A 45 13.58 14.27 7.00
N ALA A 46 13.20 13.95 8.23
CA ALA A 46 11.97 13.21 8.52
C ALA A 46 10.70 13.99 8.14
N GLU A 47 10.70 15.30 8.38
CA GLU A 47 9.62 16.18 7.95
C GLU A 47 9.50 16.19 6.42
N LEU A 48 10.63 16.37 5.73
CA LEU A 48 10.66 16.36 4.26
C LEU A 48 10.23 15.01 3.68
N SER A 49 10.67 13.89 4.24
CA SER A 49 10.24 12.56 3.77
C SER A 49 8.74 12.36 3.94
N LEU A 50 8.19 12.79 5.07
CA LEU A 50 6.75 12.69 5.31
C LEU A 50 5.94 13.56 4.34
N THR A 51 6.41 14.77 4.03
CA THR A 51 5.75 15.60 3.01
C THR A 51 5.86 15.01 1.61
N LEU A 52 6.99 14.37 1.29
CA LEU A 52 7.21 13.71 0.00
C LEU A 52 6.29 12.50 -0.14
N ASP A 53 6.19 11.65 0.89
CA ASP A 53 5.29 10.49 0.92
C ASP A 53 3.82 10.91 0.75
N GLN A 54 3.40 11.99 1.44
CA GLN A 54 2.05 12.54 1.27
C GLN A 54 1.79 13.02 -0.16
N SER A 55 2.76 13.71 -0.76
CA SER A 55 2.65 14.18 -2.14
C SER A 55 2.59 13.02 -3.13
N GLN A 56 3.36 11.96 -2.89
CA GLN A 56 3.39 10.75 -3.72
C GLN A 56 2.07 9.99 -3.62
N ALA A 57 1.51 9.85 -2.41
CA ALA A 57 0.20 9.23 -2.21
C ALA A 57 -0.91 10.02 -2.92
N ALA A 58 -0.90 11.35 -2.83
CA ALA A 58 -1.85 12.21 -3.53
C ALA A 58 -1.72 12.07 -5.06
N LEU A 59 -0.49 12.01 -5.58
CA LEU A 59 -0.23 11.78 -7.00
C LEU A 59 -0.73 10.40 -7.45
N GLN A 60 -0.45 9.34 -6.68
CA GLN A 60 -0.94 8.00 -7.00
C GLN A 60 -2.47 7.94 -7.04
N GLN A 61 -3.14 8.58 -6.07
CA GLN A 61 -4.60 8.65 -6.07
C GLN A 61 -5.14 9.41 -7.28
N ALA A 62 -4.49 10.50 -7.69
CA ALA A 62 -4.87 11.25 -8.89
C ALA A 62 -4.69 10.42 -10.17
N HIS A 63 -3.58 9.68 -10.29
CA HIS A 63 -3.34 8.77 -11.41
C HIS A 63 -4.40 7.66 -11.48
N ALA A 64 -4.70 7.01 -10.34
CA ALA A 64 -5.74 5.98 -10.29
C ALA A 64 -7.11 6.49 -10.73
N ARG A 65 -7.47 7.74 -10.39
CA ARG A 65 -8.71 8.37 -10.86
C ARG A 65 -8.71 8.60 -12.36
N VAL A 66 -7.60 9.06 -12.92
CA VAL A 66 -7.45 9.26 -14.38
C VAL A 66 -7.56 7.93 -15.11
N ASP A 67 -6.88 6.89 -14.62
CA ASP A 67 -6.91 5.57 -15.22
C ASP A 67 -8.30 4.95 -15.17
N PHE A 68 -9.04 5.12 -14.07
CA PHE A 68 -10.43 4.71 -13.97
C PHE A 68 -11.31 5.41 -15.01
N VAL A 69 -11.18 6.74 -15.15
CA VAL A 69 -11.97 7.52 -16.13
C VAL A 69 -11.62 7.12 -17.56
N ARG A 70 -10.34 6.87 -17.85
CA ARG A 70 -9.88 6.36 -19.16
C ARG A 70 -10.47 4.99 -19.46
N ALA A 71 -10.38 4.05 -18.52
CA ALA A 71 -10.95 2.71 -18.68
C ALA A 71 -12.48 2.77 -18.87
N GLU A 72 -13.17 3.66 -18.16
CA GLU A 72 -14.61 3.85 -18.32
C GLU A 72 -14.97 4.45 -19.70
N LEU A 73 -14.14 5.37 -20.21
CA LEU A 73 -14.29 5.93 -21.55
C LEU A 73 -14.05 4.87 -22.63
N GLU A 74 -13.01 4.05 -22.49
CA GLU A 74 -12.73 2.91 -23.38
C GLU A 74 -13.84 1.86 -23.34
N ARG A 75 -14.40 1.56 -22.17
CA ARG A 75 -15.57 0.67 -22.05
C ARG A 75 -16.79 1.23 -22.78
N ARG A 76 -16.99 2.54 -22.75
CA ARG A 76 -18.11 3.18 -23.45
C ARG A 76 -17.89 3.22 -24.96
N SER A 77 -16.67 3.51 -25.42
CA SER A 77 -16.35 3.50 -26.85
C SER A 77 -16.48 2.09 -27.43
N THR A 78 -15.89 1.09 -26.76
CA THR A 78 -16.00 -0.33 -27.17
C THR A 78 -17.45 -0.81 -27.17
N ARG A 79 -18.25 -0.45 -26.15
CA ARG A 79 -19.69 -0.75 -26.16
C ARG A 79 -20.43 -0.10 -27.33
N ALA A 80 -20.10 1.13 -27.68
CA ALA A 80 -20.74 1.81 -28.82
C ALA A 80 -20.39 1.14 -30.15
N GLU A 81 -19.12 0.75 -30.35
CA GLU A 81 -18.67 0.01 -31.53
C GLU A 81 -19.30 -1.39 -31.61
N LEU A 82 -19.31 -2.12 -30.49
CA LEU A 82 -19.93 -3.44 -30.39
C LEU A 82 -21.46 -3.38 -30.56
N ALA A 83 -22.13 -2.32 -30.10
CA ALA A 83 -23.56 -2.14 -30.28
C ALA A 83 -23.93 -1.97 -31.77
N ALA A 84 -23.11 -1.26 -32.54
CA ALA A 84 -23.31 -1.14 -33.98
C ALA A 84 -23.17 -2.50 -34.70
N LEU A 85 -22.15 -3.29 -34.34
CA LEU A 85 -21.94 -4.64 -34.86
C LEU A 85 -23.04 -5.62 -34.43
N ALA A 86 -23.48 -5.57 -33.17
CA ALA A 86 -24.57 -6.38 -32.65
C ALA A 86 -25.87 -6.11 -33.41
N LYS A 87 -26.16 -4.85 -33.72
CA LYS A 87 -27.31 -4.45 -34.54
C LYS A 87 -27.23 -5.02 -35.96
N GLN A 88 -26.04 -5.02 -36.58
CA GLN A 88 -25.84 -5.64 -37.89
C GLN A 88 -26.05 -7.17 -37.84
N LEU A 89 -25.63 -7.80 -36.76
CA LEU A 89 -25.78 -9.25 -36.53
C LEU A 89 -27.16 -9.66 -35.96
N ARG A 90 -28.08 -8.71 -35.79
CA ARG A 90 -29.40 -8.90 -35.13
C ARG A 90 -29.29 -9.57 -33.75
N LEU A 91 -28.17 -9.38 -33.07
CA LEU A 91 -28.02 -9.77 -31.67
C LEU A 91 -28.84 -8.78 -30.84
N ALA A 92 -29.96 -9.23 -30.30
CA ALA A 92 -30.72 -8.45 -29.33
C ALA A 92 -29.92 -8.34 -28.03
N PRO A 93 -29.96 -7.20 -27.32
CA PRO A 93 -29.45 -7.14 -25.97
C PRO A 93 -30.11 -8.25 -25.14
N PRO A 94 -29.38 -8.95 -24.25
CA PRO A 94 -29.99 -9.91 -23.34
C PRO A 94 -31.11 -9.19 -22.59
N ASP A 95 -32.29 -9.83 -22.54
CA ASP A 95 -33.45 -9.28 -21.85
C ASP A 95 -33.06 -8.98 -20.40
N VAL A 96 -33.51 -7.86 -19.84
CA VAL A 96 -33.13 -7.45 -18.47
C VAL A 96 -33.57 -8.51 -17.46
N GLN A 97 -34.61 -9.27 -17.79
CA GLN A 97 -35.08 -10.43 -17.02
C GLN A 97 -34.12 -11.63 -17.04
N GLN A 98 -33.21 -11.70 -18.01
CA GLN A 98 -32.18 -12.73 -18.14
C GLN A 98 -30.86 -12.35 -17.47
N VAL A 99 -30.72 -11.10 -17.01
CA VAL A 99 -29.52 -10.65 -16.28
C VAL A 99 -29.69 -11.01 -14.81
N VAL A 100 -29.19 -12.19 -14.43
CA VAL A 100 -29.09 -12.57 -13.02
C VAL A 100 -27.95 -11.76 -12.40
N VAL A 101 -28.31 -10.78 -11.56
CA VAL A 101 -27.33 -10.04 -10.75
C VAL A 101 -26.86 -10.99 -9.65
N LEU A 102 -25.66 -11.55 -9.82
CA LEU A 102 -25.01 -12.33 -8.78
C LEU A 102 -24.63 -11.40 -7.61
N PRO A 103 -24.99 -11.74 -6.36
CA PRO A 103 -24.52 -11.01 -5.19
C PRO A 103 -22.99 -10.98 -5.11
N ALA A 104 -22.43 -9.91 -4.54
CA ALA A 104 -20.99 -9.64 -4.55
C ALA A 104 -20.17 -10.74 -3.86
N GLU A 105 -20.77 -11.45 -2.91
CA GLU A 105 -20.21 -12.61 -2.24
C GLU A 105 -19.95 -13.82 -3.17
N TYR A 106 -20.60 -13.88 -4.34
CA TYR A 106 -20.37 -14.91 -5.36
C TYR A 106 -19.38 -14.47 -6.45
N LEU A 107 -19.03 -13.18 -6.47
CA LEU A 107 -17.95 -12.68 -7.33
C LEU A 107 -16.64 -12.88 -6.58
N ALA A 108 -16.11 -14.11 -6.62
CA ALA A 108 -14.79 -14.40 -6.10
C ALA A 108 -13.80 -13.39 -6.72
N SER A 109 -13.17 -12.58 -5.86
CA SER A 109 -12.04 -11.75 -6.26
C SER A 109 -10.99 -12.72 -6.77
N GLY A 110 -10.75 -12.72 -8.07
CA GLY A 110 -9.72 -13.53 -8.70
C GLY A 110 -8.33 -13.04 -8.28
N GLU A 111 -7.97 -13.23 -7.01
CA GLU A 111 -6.58 -13.38 -6.63
C GLU A 111 -6.13 -14.73 -7.17
N ALA A 112 -5.05 -14.68 -7.94
CA ALA A 112 -4.42 -15.80 -8.62
C ALA A 112 -4.38 -17.05 -7.73
N SER A 113 -5.23 -18.02 -8.05
CA SER A 113 -5.20 -19.35 -7.44
C SER A 113 -3.85 -20.01 -7.76
N SER A 114 -3.11 -20.31 -6.70
CA SER A 114 -1.93 -21.18 -6.68
C SER A 114 -2.24 -22.54 -7.33
N PRO A 115 -1.32 -23.16 -8.09
CA PRO A 115 -1.59 -24.38 -8.84
C PRO A 115 -1.47 -25.60 -7.95
N VAL A 116 -2.45 -25.85 -7.07
CA VAL A 116 -2.50 -27.09 -6.29
C VAL A 116 -3.96 -27.53 -6.14
N GLU A 117 -4.29 -28.72 -6.67
CA GLU A 117 -5.48 -29.55 -6.40
C GLU A 117 -6.78 -29.46 -7.24
N ASP A 118 -6.78 -28.95 -8.48
CA ASP A 118 -8.01 -28.88 -9.33
C ASP A 118 -8.33 -30.10 -10.21
N ARG A 119 -7.67 -31.26 -10.03
CA ARG A 119 -7.97 -32.45 -10.87
C ARG A 119 -9.31 -33.11 -10.55
N SER A 120 -9.76 -33.05 -9.31
CA SER A 120 -11.03 -33.66 -8.87
C SER A 120 -12.24 -32.83 -9.31
N LEU A 121 -12.16 -31.51 -9.20
CA LEU A 121 -13.24 -30.58 -9.57
C LEU A 121 -13.46 -30.52 -11.08
N ALA A 122 -12.40 -30.53 -11.89
CA ALA A 122 -12.51 -30.58 -13.34
C ALA A 122 -13.22 -31.86 -13.82
N SER A 123 -12.95 -33.01 -13.20
CA SER A 123 -13.61 -34.27 -13.54
C SER A 123 -15.08 -34.32 -13.14
N LEU A 124 -15.46 -33.58 -12.09
CA LEU A 124 -16.84 -33.46 -11.62
C LEU A 124 -17.62 -32.50 -12.53
N ALA A 125 -17.00 -31.40 -12.94
CA ALA A 125 -17.55 -30.48 -13.94
C ALA A 125 -17.79 -31.17 -15.30
N GLU A 126 -16.89 -32.05 -15.75
CA GLU A 126 -17.09 -32.83 -16.98
C GLU A 126 -18.24 -33.84 -16.84
N ARG A 127 -18.40 -34.48 -15.68
CA ARG A 127 -19.54 -35.38 -15.44
C ARG A 127 -20.87 -34.64 -15.38
N VAL A 128 -20.90 -33.47 -14.75
CA VAL A 128 -22.13 -32.65 -14.63
C VAL A 128 -22.50 -32.03 -15.97
N SER A 129 -21.53 -31.60 -16.79
CA SER A 129 -21.80 -31.07 -18.13
C SER A 129 -22.42 -32.12 -19.06
N ARG A 130 -21.95 -33.37 -18.98
CA ARG A 130 -22.56 -34.50 -19.73
C ARG A 130 -23.99 -34.83 -19.30
N VAL A 131 -24.36 -34.53 -18.06
CA VAL A 131 -25.73 -34.76 -17.55
C VAL A 131 -26.66 -33.59 -17.91
N LEU A 132 -26.15 -32.36 -17.93
CA LEU A 132 -26.95 -31.15 -18.22
C LEU A 132 -27.08 -30.85 -19.72
N VAL A 133 -26.20 -31.38 -20.57
CA VAL A 133 -26.29 -31.27 -22.02
C VAL A 133 -26.57 -32.65 -22.61
N PRO A 134 -27.84 -33.10 -22.70
CA PRO A 134 -28.17 -34.22 -23.55
C PRO A 134 -27.86 -33.81 -24.97
N GLU A 135 -27.01 -34.59 -25.65
CA GLU A 135 -26.53 -34.32 -27.00
C GLU A 135 -27.63 -33.77 -27.91
N ALA A 136 -27.49 -32.51 -28.33
CA ALA A 136 -28.19 -31.97 -29.47
C ALA A 136 -27.65 -32.67 -30.73
N LYS A 137 -28.13 -33.90 -30.93
CA LYS A 137 -27.96 -34.71 -32.13
C LYS A 137 -28.33 -33.84 -33.34
N ALA A 138 -27.32 -33.40 -34.07
CA ALA A 138 -27.48 -32.72 -35.35
C ALA A 138 -28.39 -33.58 -36.23
N ARG A 139 -29.62 -33.12 -36.43
CA ARG A 139 -30.60 -33.80 -37.27
C ARG A 139 -30.17 -33.54 -38.72
N GLY A 140 -29.34 -34.45 -39.24
CA GLY A 140 -29.05 -34.53 -40.66
C GLY A 140 -30.35 -34.71 -41.41
N ARG A 141 -30.73 -33.68 -42.19
CA ARG A 141 -31.84 -33.75 -43.13
C ARG A 141 -31.37 -34.56 -44.34
N SER A 142 -31.92 -35.75 -44.50
CA SER A 142 -31.97 -36.41 -45.80
C SER A 142 -32.88 -35.60 -46.73
N GLY A 143 -32.46 -35.43 -47.98
CA GLY A 143 -33.25 -34.71 -48.97
C GLY A 143 -32.47 -34.30 -50.22
N SER A 144 -31.99 -35.28 -50.98
CA SER A 144 -32.09 -35.36 -52.44
C SER A 144 -31.69 -36.75 -52.91
#